data_AF-A0A356X486-F1
#
_entry.id   AF-A0A356X486-F1
#
_cell.length_a   1.000
_cell.length_b   1.000
_cell.length_c   1.000
_cell.angle_alpha   90.00
_cell.angle_beta   90.00
_cell.angle_gamma   90.00
#
_symmetry.space_group_name_H-M   'P 1'
#
loop_
_entity.id
_entity.type
_entity.pdbx_description
1 polymer ?
#
loop_
_entity_poly.entity_id
_entity_poly.type
_entity_poly.pdbx_seq_one_letter_code
_entity_poly.pdbx_strand_id
1 'polypeptide(L)'
;VKWLKDHAVDLQVDTHKVAIMGTSAGGQLAPLVGATAEDPDFEDPADGSQASTKVQAIVDIDGVLAFIHPDSQEGAVAGKWLGGDQNEARKKWIEASPITH
;
A
#
# COMPACT_ATOMS: atom_id res chain seq x y z
N VAL A 1 2.31 -9.76 0.25
CA VAL A 1 1.12 -10.64 0.07
C VAL A 1 1.47 -11.92 -0.71
N LYS A 2 2.11 -11.81 -1.88
CA LYS A 2 2.46 -12.95 -2.74
C LYS A 2 3.18 -14.09 -2.01
N TRP A 3 4.23 -13.79 -1.24
CA TRP A 3 4.94 -14.79 -0.44
C TRP A 3 4.00 -15.64 0.45
N LEU A 4 3.06 -15.01 1.15
CA LEU A 4 2.07 -15.74 1.98
C LEU A 4 1.26 -16.71 1.13
N LYS A 5 0.83 -16.28 -0.06
CA LYS A 5 0.01 -17.09 -0.97
C LYS A 5 0.81 -18.21 -1.64
N ASP A 6 2.07 -17.98 -1.98
CA ASP A 6 2.98 -19.00 -2.52
C ASP A 6 3.24 -20.12 -1.50
N HIS A 7 3.23 -19.80 -0.21
CA HIS A 7 3.46 -20.74 0.90
C HIS A 7 2.17 -21.19 1.59
N ALA A 8 1.00 -20.92 0.99
CA ALA A 8 -0.28 -21.13 1.65
C ALA A 8 -0.57 -22.60 2.01
N VAL A 9 -0.08 -23.55 1.20
CA VAL A 9 -0.21 -25.00 1.48
C VAL A 9 0.55 -25.38 2.75
N ASP A 10 1.80 -24.91 2.87
CA ASP A 10 2.67 -25.21 4.02
C ASP A 10 2.16 -24.53 5.30
N LEU A 11 1.64 -23.32 5.17
CA LEU A 11 1.07 -22.54 6.27
C LEU A 11 -0.38 -22.93 6.61
N GLN A 12 -1.03 -23.77 5.79
CA GLN A 12 -2.45 -24.14 5.91
C GLN A 12 -3.39 -22.91 5.94
N VAL A 13 -3.11 -21.93 5.09
CA VAL A 13 -3.87 -20.67 4.98
C VAL A 13 -4.79 -20.69 3.77
N ASP A 14 -6.03 -20.22 3.94
CA ASP A 14 -6.94 -19.97 2.82
C ASP A 14 -6.60 -18.64 2.15
N THR A 15 -6.07 -18.70 0.93
CA THR A 15 -5.65 -17.53 0.15
C THR A 15 -6.82 -16.64 -0.29
N HIS A 16 -8.07 -17.09 -0.13
CA HIS A 16 -9.29 -16.31 -0.33
C HIS A 16 -9.76 -15.60 0.94
N LYS A 17 -9.01 -15.69 2.04
CA LYS A 17 -9.33 -15.07 3.34
C LYS A 17 -8.11 -14.35 3.92
N VAL A 18 -7.51 -13.46 3.14
CA VAL A 18 -6.38 -12.65 3.55
C VAL A 18 -6.88 -11.24 3.88
N ALA A 19 -6.56 -10.77 5.08
CA ALA A 19 -6.76 -9.38 5.48
C ALA A 19 -5.40 -8.74 5.76
N ILE A 20 -5.28 -7.44 5.47
CA ILE A 20 -4.14 -6.61 5.88
C ILE A 20 -4.62 -5.55 6.85
N MET A 21 -3.84 -5.32 7.89
CA MET A 21 -4.12 -4.32 8.92
C MET A 21 -2.85 -3.53 9.22
N GLY A 22 -3.00 -2.24 9.48
CA GLY A 22 -1.90 -1.40 9.91
C GLY A 22 -2.35 -0.20 10.74
N THR A 23 -1.40 0.33 11.49
CA THR A 23 -1.54 1.53 12.34
C THR A 23 -0.52 2.59 11.91
N SER A 24 -0.86 3.87 11.98
CA SER A 24 0.04 4.98 11.63
C SER A 24 0.64 4.82 10.22
N ALA A 25 1.96 4.74 10.06
CA ALA A 25 2.60 4.46 8.76
C ALA A 25 2.12 3.12 8.16
N GLY A 26 1.85 2.11 8.99
CA GLY A 26 1.24 0.86 8.54
C GLY A 26 -0.22 1.05 8.09
N GLY A 27 -0.94 1.98 8.72
CA GLY A 27 -2.30 2.36 8.35
C GLY A 27 -2.37 3.07 7.00
N GLN A 28 -1.29 3.74 6.57
CA GLN A 28 -1.16 4.23 5.19
C GLN A 28 -0.80 3.09 4.22
N LEU A 29 0.12 2.19 4.60
CA LEU A 29 0.59 1.12 3.72
C LEU A 29 -0.46 0.03 3.46
N ALA A 30 -1.23 -0.37 4.47
CA ALA A 30 -2.25 -1.40 4.36
C ALA A 30 -3.31 -1.09 3.26
N PRO A 31 -3.94 0.09 3.21
CA PRO A 31 -4.83 0.49 2.14
C PRO A 31 -4.10 0.71 0.82
N LEU A 32 -2.85 1.20 0.81
CA LEU A 32 -2.09 1.31 -0.44
C LEU A 32 -1.93 -0.06 -1.10
N VAL A 33 -1.46 -1.08 -0.35
CA VAL A 33 -1.32 -2.46 -0.83
C VAL A 33 -2.63 -3.03 -1.35
N GLY A 34 -3.75 -2.71 -0.71
CA GLY A 34 -5.05 -3.20 -1.12
C GLY A 34 -5.61 -2.50 -2.36
N ALA A 35 -5.41 -1.18 -2.48
CA ALA A 35 -5.92 -0.36 -3.58
C ALA A 35 -5.10 -0.55 -4.87
N THR A 36 -3.81 -0.83 -4.76
CA THR A 36 -2.92 -1.07 -5.93
C THR A 36 -2.76 -2.55 -6.26
N ALA A 37 -3.62 -3.41 -5.74
CA ALA A 37 -3.53 -4.85 -5.98
C ALA A 37 -3.65 -5.17 -7.48
N GLU A 38 -2.66 -5.87 -8.02
CA GLU A 38 -2.51 -6.23 -9.44
C GLU A 38 -2.32 -5.03 -10.39
N ASP A 39 -2.04 -3.82 -9.88
CA ASP A 39 -1.59 -2.71 -10.71
C ASP A 39 -0.13 -2.95 -11.13
N PRO A 40 0.17 -3.10 -12.44
CA PRO A 40 1.53 -3.33 -12.93
C PRO A 40 2.55 -2.27 -12.51
N ASP A 41 2.12 -1.02 -12.27
CA ASP A 41 3.02 0.05 -11.83
C ASP A 41 3.49 -0.12 -10.37
N PHE A 42 2.82 -0.98 -9.59
CA PHE A 42 3.13 -1.32 -8.19
C PHE A 42 3.67 -2.73 -7.99
N GLU A 43 3.88 -3.47 -9.07
CA GLU A 43 4.49 -4.80 -9.04
C GLU A 43 6.00 -4.71 -9.29
N ASP A 44 6.78 -5.57 -8.63
CA ASP A 44 8.22 -5.69 -8.91
C ASP A 44 8.42 -6.58 -10.14
N PRO A 45 8.97 -6.07 -11.27
CA PRO A 45 9.21 -6.89 -12.45
C PRO A 45 10.21 -8.03 -12.23
N ALA A 46 11.02 -7.97 -11.17
CA ALA A 46 11.93 -9.03 -10.78
C ALA A 46 11.25 -10.14 -9.94
N ASP A 47 10.04 -9.90 -9.45
CA ASP A 47 9.27 -10.90 -8.70
C ASP A 47 8.62 -11.91 -9.66
N GLY A 48 9.13 -13.14 -9.64
CA GLY A 48 8.64 -14.25 -10.46
C GLY A 48 7.37 -14.93 -9.94
N SER A 49 6.84 -14.52 -8.78
CA SER A 49 5.64 -15.11 -8.20
C SER A 49 4.43 -14.93 -9.13
N GLN A 50 3.65 -16.01 -9.30
CA GLN A 50 2.38 -15.99 -10.03
C GLN A 50 1.19 -15.72 -9.10
N ALA A 51 1.42 -15.51 -7.81
CA ALA A 51 0.37 -15.21 -6.86
C ALA A 51 -0.17 -13.78 -7.05
N SER A 52 -1.46 -13.62 -6.79
CA SER A 52 -2.13 -12.32 -6.79
C SER A 52 -1.79 -11.50 -5.52
N THR A 53 -1.64 -10.19 -5.62
CA THR A 53 -1.51 -9.26 -4.48
C THR A 53 -2.85 -8.92 -3.80
N LYS A 54 -3.99 -9.35 -4.34
CA LYS A 54 -5.34 -9.07 -3.78
C LYS A 54 -5.51 -9.56 -2.35
N VAL A 55 -6.13 -8.72 -1.52
CA VAL A 55 -6.60 -9.05 -0.17
C VAL A 55 -8.11 -8.84 -0.10
N GLN A 56 -8.79 -9.53 0.81
CA GLN A 56 -10.24 -9.46 0.95
C GLN A 56 -10.70 -8.38 1.93
N ALA A 57 -9.83 -7.95 2.83
CA ALA A 57 -10.13 -6.88 3.77
C ALA A 57 -8.89 -6.04 4.08
N ILE A 58 -9.13 -4.76 4.32
CA ILE A 58 -8.14 -3.76 4.73
C ILE A 58 -8.66 -3.15 6.02
N VAL A 59 -7.80 -3.06 7.02
CA VAL A 59 -8.08 -2.33 8.26
C VAL A 59 -7.01 -1.26 8.44
N ASP A 60 -7.38 -0.04 8.11
CA ASP A 60 -6.60 1.16 8.43
C ASP A 60 -7.01 1.66 9.81
N ILE A 61 -6.04 1.75 10.70
CA ILE A 61 -6.16 2.44 11.99
C ILE A 61 -5.24 3.64 11.88
N ASP A 62 -5.80 4.84 12.12
CA ASP A 62 -5.08 6.12 12.23
C ASP A 62 -4.03 6.44 11.14
N GLY A 63 -4.14 5.83 9.96
CA GLY A 63 -3.28 6.05 8.82
C GLY A 63 -3.67 7.23 7.94
N VAL A 64 -2.72 7.64 7.10
CA VAL A 64 -2.91 8.70 6.11
C VAL A 64 -3.42 8.08 4.81
N LEU A 65 -4.62 8.47 4.38
CA LEU A 65 -5.21 8.03 3.10
C LEU A 65 -4.94 9.00 1.94
N ALA A 66 -4.61 10.25 2.26
CA ALA A 66 -4.30 11.29 1.29
C ALA A 66 -3.19 12.19 1.83
N PHE A 67 -2.05 12.21 1.14
CA PHE A 67 -0.93 13.09 1.47
C PHE A 67 -1.16 14.54 1.00
N ILE A 68 -2.07 14.76 0.05
CA ILE A 68 -2.48 16.08 -0.44
C ILE A 68 -3.99 16.24 -0.23
N HIS A 69 -4.39 16.75 0.95
CA HIS A 69 -5.79 17.03 1.27
C HIS A 69 -5.87 18.20 2.28
N PRO A 70 -6.90 19.05 2.25
CA PRO A 70 -7.06 20.11 3.26
C PRO A 70 -7.07 19.56 4.70
N ASP A 71 -7.71 18.42 4.90
CA ASP A 71 -7.88 17.79 6.23
C ASP A 71 -6.79 16.76 6.60
N SER A 72 -5.82 16.49 5.71
CA SER A 72 -4.74 15.53 5.95
C SER A 72 -3.43 16.07 5.39
N GLN A 73 -2.44 16.24 6.25
CA GLN A 73 -1.19 16.90 5.90
C GLN A 73 0.01 16.17 6.48
N GLU A 74 1.04 16.06 5.67
CA GLU A 74 2.33 15.49 6.03
C GLU A 74 3.46 16.47 5.74
N GLY A 75 4.58 16.29 6.43
CA GLY A 75 5.61 17.31 6.54
C GLY A 75 6.92 17.01 5.82
N ALA A 76 7.98 17.68 6.28
CA ALA A 76 9.32 17.54 5.74
C ALA A 76 9.87 16.10 5.76
N VAL A 77 9.40 15.26 6.69
CA VAL A 77 9.81 13.85 6.76
C VAL A 77 9.23 13.06 5.58
N ALA A 78 7.94 13.22 5.29
CA ALA A 78 7.32 12.63 4.10
C ALA A 78 7.98 13.17 2.82
N GLY A 79 8.31 14.47 2.78
CA GLY A 79 9.04 15.05 1.63
C GLY A 79 10.41 14.42 1.40
N LYS A 80 11.17 14.11 2.47
CA LYS A 80 12.44 13.39 2.33
C LYS A 80 12.25 11.97 1.78
N TRP A 81 11.20 11.27 2.21
CA TRP A 81 10.89 9.92 1.72
C TRP A 81 10.40 9.93 0.26
N LEU A 82 9.53 10.87 -0.09
CA LEU A 82 8.92 10.99 -1.42
C LEU A 82 9.82 11.76 -2.41
N GLY A 83 10.99 12.21 -1.98
CA GLY A 83 12.01 12.82 -2.85
C GLY A 83 11.69 14.24 -3.30
N GLY A 84 11.05 15.04 -2.44
CA GLY A 84 10.66 16.43 -2.65
C GLY A 84 9.40 16.77 -1.87
N ASP A 85 9.13 18.07 -1.68
CA ASP A 85 7.85 18.50 -1.10
C ASP A 85 6.64 18.20 -2.03
N GLN A 86 5.42 18.47 -1.56
CA GLN A 86 4.19 18.19 -2.33
C GLN A 86 4.09 18.94 -3.66
N ASN A 87 4.83 20.04 -3.85
CA ASN A 87 4.88 20.79 -5.10
C ASN A 87 5.97 20.23 -6.03
N GLU A 88 7.14 19.91 -5.48
CA GLU A 88 8.29 19.37 -6.21
C GLU A 88 8.05 17.94 -6.71
N ALA A 89 7.50 17.09 -5.84
CA ALA A 89 7.32 15.65 -6.07
C ALA A 89 5.84 15.25 -6.12
N ARG A 90 4.95 16.16 -6.56
CA ARG A 90 3.48 15.99 -6.50
C ARG A 90 2.96 14.63 -6.96
N LYS A 91 3.50 14.10 -8.06
CA LYS A 91 3.11 12.79 -8.59
C LYS A 91 3.32 11.67 -7.57
N LYS A 92 4.48 11.63 -6.89
CA LYS A 92 4.79 10.62 -5.88
C LYS A 92 3.92 10.76 -4.62
N TRP A 93 3.59 12.00 -4.24
CA TRP A 93 2.66 12.26 -3.13
C TRP A 93 1.25 11.75 -3.45
N ILE A 94 0.81 11.87 -4.71
CA ILE A 94 -0.45 11.27 -5.19
C ILE A 94 -0.34 9.74 -5.20
N GLU A 95 0.70 9.18 -5.82
CA GLU A 95 0.89 7.72 -5.88
C GLU A 95 0.98 7.07 -4.49
N ALA A 96 1.57 7.76 -3.52
CA ALA A 96 1.63 7.30 -2.12
C ALA A 96 0.29 7.43 -1.38
N SER A 97 -0.71 8.12 -1.93
CA SER A 97 -2.03 8.29 -1.33
C SER A 97 -2.94 7.12 -1.71
N PRO A 98 -3.33 6.24 -0.78
CA PRO A 98 -4.20 5.10 -1.09
C PRO A 98 -5.50 5.46 -1.82
N ILE A 99 -6.10 6.61 -1.52
CA ILE A 99 -7.42 6.99 -2.05
C ILE A 99 -7.43 7.32 -3.56
N THR A 100 -6.26 7.39 -4.20
CA THR A 100 -6.16 7.77 -5.63
C THR A 100 -6.06 6.58 -6.58
N HIS A 101 -6.16 5.35 -6.05
CA HIS A 101 -6.15 4.08 -6.78
C HIS A 101 -7.50 3.38 -6.62
#